data_AF-A0A537PDN2-F1
#
_entry.id   AF-A0A537PDN2-F1
#
_cell.length_a   1.000
_cell.length_b   1.000
_cell.length_c   1.000
_cell.angle_alpha   90.00
_cell.angle_beta   90.00
_cell.angle_gamma   90.00
#
_symmetry.space_group_name_H-M   'P 1'
#
loop_
_entity.id
_entity.type
_entity.pdbx_description
1 polymer ?
#
loop_
_entity_poly.entity_id
_entity_poly.type
_entity_poly.pdbx_seq_one_letter_code
_entity_poly.pdbx_strand_id
1 'polypeptide(L)'
;MQYRRISADCHLDMPWMPPDLFVSEASRELKDRMPYVEDGPQGPQWVAKNGANFGLKNGVGPGGAPFVPGQNHRVDKMAETGMYEDGKRDIRRCSDPHL
;
A
#
# COMPACT_ATOMS: atom_id res chain seq x y z
N MET A 1 -17.53 -2.42 -19.53
CA MET A 1 -16.80 -1.26 -20.11
C MET A 1 -16.08 -1.73 -21.37
N GLN A 2 -16.07 -0.93 -22.44
CA GLN A 2 -15.23 -1.21 -23.62
C GLN A 2 -13.92 -0.42 -23.47
N TYR A 3 -12.83 -1.09 -23.12
CA TYR A 3 -11.51 -0.46 -23.01
C TYR A 3 -10.95 -0.20 -24.41
N ARG A 4 -10.72 1.08 -24.76
CA ARG A 4 -10.23 1.50 -26.09
C ARG A 4 -8.80 2.05 -26.06
N ARG A 5 -8.16 2.06 -24.89
CA ARG A 5 -6.84 2.62 -24.66
C ARG A 5 -6.05 1.68 -23.77
N ILE A 6 -4.79 1.49 -24.11
CA ILE A 6 -3.81 0.79 -23.29
C ILE A 6 -2.94 1.87 -22.67
N SER A 7 -2.89 1.93 -21.35
CA SER A 7 -1.88 2.73 -20.67
C SER A 7 -0.57 1.97 -20.74
N ALA A 8 0.48 2.61 -21.25
CA ALA A 8 1.82 2.02 -21.24
C ALA A 8 2.49 2.11 -19.86
N ASP A 9 1.87 2.82 -18.92
CA ASP A 9 2.41 3.04 -17.58
C ASP A 9 1.29 3.07 -16.52
N CYS A 10 1.47 2.30 -15.47
CA CYS A 10 0.66 2.29 -14.26
C CYS A 10 1.45 1.64 -13.12
N HIS A 11 1.15 2.05 -11.88
CA HIS A 11 1.79 1.51 -10.69
C HIS A 11 0.76 1.13 -9.63
N LEU A 12 1.13 0.14 -8.83
CA LEU A 12 0.52 -0.12 -7.53
C LEU A 12 1.52 0.30 -6.46
N ASP A 13 1.08 1.15 -5.54
CA ASP A 13 1.93 1.64 -4.47
C ASP A 13 2.18 0.54 -3.43
N MET A 14 3.43 0.41 -2.98
CA MET A 14 3.86 -0.63 -2.03
C MET A 14 3.02 -0.69 -0.74
N PRO A 15 2.58 0.44 -0.14
CA PRO A 15 1.64 0.42 0.99
C PRO A 15 0.39 -0.45 0.80
N TRP A 16 -0.06 -0.66 -0.44
CA TRP A 16 -1.27 -1.42 -0.79
C TRP A 16 -0.98 -2.86 -1.25
N MET A 17 0.28 -3.29 -1.31
CA MET A 17 0.64 -4.67 -1.64
C MET A 17 0.35 -5.63 -0.47
N PRO A 18 0.27 -6.94 -0.71
CA PRO A 18 0.19 -7.93 0.37
C PRO A 18 1.34 -7.75 1.38
N PRO A 19 1.08 -7.68 2.69
CA PRO A 19 2.07 -7.33 3.73
C PRO A 19 3.31 -8.23 3.80
N ASP A 20 3.18 -9.46 3.32
CA ASP A 20 4.20 -10.50 3.36
C ASP A 20 4.82 -10.77 1.98
N LEU A 21 4.43 -10.05 0.92
CA LEU A 21 4.81 -10.34 -0.47
C LEU A 21 6.33 -10.55 -0.62
N PHE A 22 7.15 -9.64 -0.11
CA PHE A 22 8.60 -9.73 -0.30
C PHE A 22 9.25 -10.80 0.58
N VAL A 23 8.74 -11.03 1.80
CA VAL A 23 9.31 -12.04 2.71
C VAL A 23 8.84 -13.46 2.40
N SER A 24 7.65 -13.62 1.81
CA SER A 24 7.11 -14.91 1.38
C SER A 24 7.82 -15.41 0.12
N GLU A 25 7.93 -14.55 -0.90
CA GLU A 25 8.51 -14.86 -2.21
C GLU A 25 10.05 -14.74 -2.25
N ALA A 26 10.64 -14.07 -1.25
CA ALA A 26 12.05 -14.02 -0.92
C ALA A 26 12.77 -15.40 -1.01
N SER A 27 13.92 -15.51 -1.70
CA SER A 27 14.82 -16.64 -1.42
C SER A 27 15.30 -16.56 0.03
N ARG A 28 15.56 -17.72 0.67
CA ARG A 28 15.89 -17.80 2.10
C ARG A 28 17.00 -16.84 2.52
N GLU A 29 18.04 -16.71 1.70
CA GLU A 29 19.22 -15.87 1.96
C GLU A 29 18.91 -14.36 1.88
N LEU A 30 17.82 -13.98 1.22
CA LEU A 30 17.45 -12.58 1.00
C LEU A 30 16.32 -12.11 1.93
N LYS A 31 15.57 -13.02 2.57
CA LYS A 31 14.39 -12.67 3.40
C LYS A 31 14.70 -11.61 4.46
N ASP A 32 15.85 -11.69 5.10
CA ASP A 32 16.25 -10.72 6.13
C ASP A 32 16.56 -9.31 5.59
N ARG A 33 16.70 -9.16 4.27
CA ARG A 33 16.93 -7.90 3.58
C ARG A 33 15.66 -7.30 2.97
N MET A 34 14.56 -8.06 2.95
CA MET A 34 13.32 -7.65 2.30
C MET A 34 12.50 -6.71 3.17
N PRO A 35 11.73 -5.79 2.54
CA PRO A 35 10.72 -5.03 3.25
C PRO A 35 9.66 -5.95 3.86
N TYR A 36 9.17 -5.58 5.05
CA TYR A 36 8.10 -6.27 5.75
C TYR A 36 7.22 -5.26 6.49
N VAL A 37 6.04 -5.69 6.91
CA VAL A 37 5.15 -4.88 7.75
C VAL A 37 5.35 -5.21 9.22
N GLU A 38 5.47 -4.19 10.06
CA GLU A 38 5.46 -4.29 11.53
C GLU A 38 4.50 -3.29 12.15
N ASP A 39 4.16 -3.48 13.43
CA ASP A 39 3.38 -2.53 14.20
C ASP A 39 4.22 -1.27 14.51
N GLY A 40 3.70 -0.10 14.16
CA GLY A 40 4.31 1.19 14.45
C GLY A 40 3.43 2.09 15.33
N PRO A 41 3.96 3.25 15.78
CA PRO A 41 3.23 4.15 16.68
C PRO A 41 1.92 4.71 16.11
N GLN A 42 1.81 4.79 14.78
CA GLN A 42 0.64 5.30 14.06
C GLN A 42 -0.16 4.17 13.37
N GLY A 43 0.18 2.91 13.67
CA GLY A 43 -0.37 1.72 13.04
C GLY A 43 0.68 0.94 12.25
N PRO A 44 0.27 -0.14 11.57
CA PRO A 44 1.17 -0.99 10.81
C PRO A 44 1.90 -0.21 9.71
N GLN A 45 3.21 -0.44 9.57
CA GLN A 45 4.08 0.30 8.67
C GLN A 45 5.04 -0.64 7.94
N TRP A 46 5.40 -0.27 6.72
CA TRP A 46 6.41 -0.96 5.94
C TRP A 46 7.81 -0.48 6.33
N VAL A 47 8.68 -1.44 6.67
CA VAL A 47 10.07 -1.18 7.07
C VAL A 47 11.02 -2.21 6.45
N ALA A 48 12.31 -1.99 6.58
CA ALA A 48 13.32 -3.03 6.36
C ALA A 48 14.33 -3.04 7.52
N LYS A 49 14.97 -4.20 7.76
CA LYS A 49 15.89 -4.39 8.90
C LYS A 49 17.13 -3.47 8.87
N ASN A 50 17.40 -2.83 7.74
CA ASN A 50 18.46 -1.82 7.60
C ASN A 50 18.03 -0.42 8.10
N GLY A 51 16.84 -0.28 8.68
CA GLY A 51 16.31 0.97 9.21
C GLY A 51 15.53 1.81 8.20
N ALA A 52 15.31 1.33 6.96
CA ALA A 52 14.44 2.01 6.01
C ALA A 52 12.98 1.95 6.48
N ASN A 53 12.24 3.05 6.27
CA ASN A 53 10.80 3.16 6.51
C ASN A 53 10.13 3.64 5.23
N PHE A 54 9.06 2.96 4.85
CA PHE A 54 8.33 3.20 3.59
C PHE A 54 6.87 3.63 3.84
N GLY A 55 6.54 3.99 5.07
CA GLY A 55 5.25 4.54 5.46
C GLY A 55 4.23 3.52 5.95
N LEU A 56 3.02 4.03 6.22
CA LEU A 56 1.91 3.24 6.74
C LEU A 56 1.41 2.23 5.71
N LYS A 57 1.08 1.03 6.18
CA LYS A 57 0.29 0.06 5.42
C LYS A 57 -1.06 0.68 5.06
N ASN A 58 -1.49 0.51 3.81
CA ASN A 58 -2.69 1.10 3.24
C ASN A 58 -2.75 2.65 3.35
N GLY A 59 -1.58 3.30 3.41
CA GLY A 59 -1.43 4.76 3.43
C GLY A 59 -1.61 5.42 2.06
N VAL A 60 -1.52 6.75 2.05
CA VAL A 60 -1.65 7.58 0.85
C VAL A 60 -0.33 7.62 0.07
N GLY A 61 -0.40 7.25 -1.21
CA GLY A 61 0.70 7.35 -2.16
C GLY A 61 1.86 6.39 -1.87
N PRO A 62 2.97 6.51 -2.61
CA PRO A 62 4.10 5.57 -2.52
C PRO A 62 4.86 5.63 -1.19
N GLY A 63 4.72 6.72 -0.43
CA GLY A 63 5.35 6.91 0.88
C GLY A 63 4.46 6.57 2.07
N GLY A 64 3.25 6.02 1.84
CA GLY A 64 2.36 5.58 2.91
C GLY A 64 1.99 6.68 3.92
N ALA A 65 1.69 7.89 3.45
CA ALA A 65 1.34 9.00 4.33
C ALA A 65 -0.05 8.76 4.99
N PRO A 66 -0.32 9.31 6.19
CA PRO A 66 -1.67 9.30 6.73
C PRO A 66 -2.61 10.09 5.82
N PHE A 67 -3.86 9.65 5.70
CA PHE A 67 -4.89 10.42 5.03
C PHE A 67 -5.29 11.64 5.88
N VAL A 68 -5.26 12.82 5.27
CA VAL A 68 -5.70 14.09 5.89
C VAL A 68 -6.79 14.72 5.01
N PRO A 69 -8.06 14.77 5.48
CA PRO A 69 -9.16 15.33 4.71
C PRO A 69 -8.90 16.77 4.26
N GLY A 70 -9.19 17.07 2.99
CA GLY A 70 -9.06 18.42 2.43
C GLY A 70 -7.64 18.83 2.05
N GLN A 71 -6.63 17.98 2.30
CA GLN A 71 -5.24 18.26 1.90
C GLN A 71 -5.04 18.06 0.38
N ASN A 72 -5.73 17.09 -0.23
CA ASN A 72 -5.60 16.80 -1.66
C ASN A 72 -6.93 16.29 -2.25
N HIS A 73 -7.48 17.05 -3.19
CA HIS A 73 -8.75 16.75 -3.83
C HIS A 73 -8.85 15.32 -4.43
N ARG A 74 -7.77 14.81 -5.04
CA ARG A 74 -7.79 13.45 -5.63
C ARG A 74 -7.81 12.38 -4.56
N VAL A 75 -7.08 12.59 -3.47
CA VAL A 75 -7.05 11.69 -2.32
C VAL A 75 -8.40 11.70 -1.60
N ASP A 76 -9.03 12.88 -1.47
CA ASP A 76 -10.39 12.99 -0.93
C ASP A 76 -11.39 12.18 -1.79
N LYS A 77 -11.27 12.25 -3.13
CA LYS A 77 -12.10 11.43 -4.03
C LYS A 77 -11.85 9.93 -3.88
N MET A 78 -10.63 9.50 -3.59
CA MET A 78 -10.33 8.09 -3.25
C MET A 78 -10.93 7.71 -1.89
N ALA A 79 -10.89 8.62 -0.91
CA ALA A 79 -11.49 8.41 0.40
C ALA A 79 -13.03 8.26 0.32
N GLU A 80 -13.70 9.04 -0.53
CA GLU A 80 -15.14 8.97 -0.77
C GLU A 80 -15.61 7.59 -1.26
N THR A 81 -14.75 6.80 -1.91
CA THR A 81 -15.08 5.42 -2.33
C THR A 81 -14.98 4.40 -1.19
N GLY A 82 -14.62 4.84 0.02
CA GLY A 82 -14.34 3.98 1.17
C GLY A 82 -12.96 3.33 1.15
N MET A 83 -12.07 3.68 0.21
CA MET A 83 -10.77 3.02 0.03
C MET A 83 -9.97 2.92 1.34
N TYR A 84 -9.79 4.03 2.06
CA TYR A 84 -9.00 4.05 3.30
C TYR A 84 -9.71 3.37 4.47
N GLU A 85 -11.05 3.45 4.56
CA GLU A 85 -11.81 2.75 5.61
C GLU A 85 -11.79 1.24 5.42
N ASP A 86 -11.90 0.78 4.17
CA ASP A 86 -11.71 -0.62 3.81
C ASP A 86 -10.27 -1.07 4.07
N GLY A 87 -9.28 -0.21 3.76
CA GLY A 87 -7.87 -0.44 4.07
C GLY A 87 -7.59 -0.64 5.57
N LYS A 88 -8.27 0.07 6.47
CA LYS A 88 -8.17 -0.16 7.93
C LYS A 88 -8.68 -1.54 8.35
N ARG A 89 -9.60 -2.11 7.58
CA ARG A 89 -10.14 -3.48 7.76
C ARG A 89 -9.38 -4.53 6.95
N ASP A 90 -8.25 -4.12 6.35
CA ASP A 90 -7.40 -4.92 5.48
C ASP A 90 -8.04 -5.41 4.18
N ILE A 91 -9.09 -4.70 3.73
CA ILE A 91 -9.74 -4.91 2.43
C ILE A 91 -9.01 -4.02 1.39
N ARG A 92 -8.17 -4.63 0.57
CA ARG A 92 -7.26 -3.92 -0.36
C ARG A 92 -7.80 -3.89 -1.79
N ARG A 93 -8.81 -3.05 -2.04
CA ARG A 93 -9.47 -2.93 -3.37
C ARG A 93 -8.52 -2.65 -4.54
N CYS A 94 -7.40 -1.97 -4.29
CA CYS A 94 -6.43 -1.64 -5.34
C CYS A 94 -5.50 -2.79 -5.74
N SER A 95 -5.37 -3.82 -4.89
CA SER A 95 -4.43 -4.93 -5.10
C SER A 95 -5.07 -6.32 -5.11
N ASP A 96 -6.38 -6.40 -4.85
CA ASP A 96 -7.16 -7.62 -5.00
C ASP A 96 -8.02 -7.56 -6.27
N PRO A 97 -7.73 -8.38 -7.29
CA PRO A 97 -8.48 -8.38 -8.55
C PRO A 97 -9.89 -8.97 -8.44
N HIS A 98 -10.28 -9.52 -7.28
CA HIS A 98 -11.57 -10.17 -7.06
C HIS A 98 -12.58 -9.31 -6.26
N LEU A 99 -12.20 -8.09 -5.84
CA LEU A 99 -13.04 -7.14 -5.10
C LEU A 99 -13.74 -6.09 -5.96
#